data_AF-A0A843HVY7-F1
#
_entry.id   AF-A0A843HVY7-F1
#
_cell.length_a   1.000
_cell.length_b   1.000
_cell.length_c   1.000
_cell.angle_alpha   90.00
_cell.angle_beta   90.00
_cell.angle_gamma   90.00
#
_symmetry.space_group_name_H-M   'P 1'
#
loop_
_entity.id
_entity.type
_entity.pdbx_description
1 polymer ?
#
loop_
_entity_poly.entity_id
_entity_poly.type
_entity_poly.pdbx_seq_one_letter_code
_entity_poly.pdbx_strand_id
1 'polypeptide(L)'
;MKDQIIKQNAKSRIIKASTSGTFPTTYGSFRTAIIEGNVFADITVNEAGCDEVGTPLNKANLLTDDTATALGLNTETATVDLAFAALASAIEDLVELIAETKIKAGDTLEISSSIQTGFISNSGKSIFFNIPTGKIMEAESVSALNMTVKLRQGGNYVGGSNDGVDISTIFSTVTYSVNPDGSILVIGENTSVPTNAVNNDVISIEITSANFTFS
;
A
#
# COMPACT_ATOMS: atom_id res chain seq x y z
N MET A 1 12.56 -26.81 8.30
CA MET A 1 12.82 -28.15 7.73
C MET A 1 14.22 -28.58 8.12
N LYS A 2 14.43 -29.88 8.30
CA LYS A 2 15.75 -30.47 8.60
C LYS A 2 16.19 -31.35 7.44
N ASP A 3 17.48 -31.30 7.13
CA ASP A 3 18.09 -32.20 6.16
C ASP A 3 18.25 -33.59 6.77
N GLN A 4 18.36 -34.59 5.89
CA GLN A 4 18.62 -35.96 6.32
C GLN A 4 20.12 -36.25 6.35
N ILE A 5 20.63 -36.74 7.48
CA ILE A 5 22.03 -37.15 7.65
C ILE A 5 22.10 -38.66 7.78
N ILE A 6 22.77 -39.33 6.84
CA ILE A 6 22.92 -40.80 6.82
C ILE A 6 24.19 -41.26 7.55
N LYS A 7 24.10 -42.36 8.31
CA LYS A 7 25.23 -42.97 9.04
C LYS A 7 26.24 -43.70 8.15
N GLN A 8 25.94 -43.82 6.84
CA GLN A 8 26.72 -44.60 5.86
C GLN A 8 26.98 -46.07 6.24
N ASN A 9 26.12 -46.67 7.06
CA ASN A 9 26.25 -48.05 7.53
C ASN A 9 25.39 -49.06 6.73
N ALA A 10 24.97 -48.69 5.52
CA ALA A 10 24.04 -49.44 4.67
C ALA A 10 22.64 -49.71 5.26
N LYS A 11 22.24 -49.00 6.32
CA LYS A 11 20.91 -49.16 6.95
C LYS A 11 19.98 -47.95 6.81
N SER A 12 20.28 -46.96 5.96
CA SER A 12 19.51 -45.69 5.89
C SER A 12 18.18 -45.79 5.13
N ARG A 13 17.95 -46.88 4.38
CA ARG A 13 16.74 -47.11 3.56
C ARG A 13 16.22 -48.52 3.75
N ILE A 14 14.91 -48.69 3.67
CA ILE A 14 14.24 -50.00 3.63
C ILE A 14 13.44 -50.09 2.35
N ILE A 15 13.51 -51.24 1.68
CA ILE A 15 12.61 -51.62 0.60
C ILE A 15 11.43 -52.36 1.23
N LYS A 16 10.22 -51.83 1.08
CA LYS A 16 8.97 -52.47 1.53
C LYS A 16 8.23 -53.00 0.30
N ALA A 17 7.97 -54.30 0.30
CA ALA A 17 7.07 -54.91 -0.66
C ALA A 17 5.63 -54.43 -0.43
N SER A 18 4.86 -54.25 -1.50
CA SER A 18 3.43 -53.95 -1.40
C SER A 18 2.70 -55.06 -0.63
N THR A 19 1.79 -54.67 0.27
CA THR A 19 0.91 -55.58 0.99
C THR A 19 -0.36 -55.94 0.21
N SER A 20 -0.61 -55.27 -0.93
CA SER A 20 -1.84 -55.40 -1.73
C SER A 20 -1.68 -56.25 -3.01
N GLY A 21 -0.58 -57.00 -3.14
CA GLY A 21 -0.36 -57.93 -4.26
C GLY A 21 0.36 -59.21 -3.85
N THR A 22 0.27 -60.25 -4.69
CA THR A 22 1.06 -61.48 -4.57
C THR A 22 2.53 -61.17 -4.85
N PHE A 23 3.25 -60.68 -3.84
CA PHE A 23 4.70 -60.53 -3.96
C PHE A 23 5.30 -61.90 -4.31
N PRO A 24 6.19 -62.00 -5.32
CA PRO A 24 6.68 -63.29 -5.78
C PRO A 24 7.29 -64.12 -4.64
N THR A 25 6.84 -65.37 -4.49
CA THR A 25 7.25 -66.25 -3.37
C THR A 25 8.56 -66.97 -3.61
N THR A 26 9.10 -66.91 -4.83
CA THR A 26 10.39 -67.48 -5.19
C THR A 26 11.30 -66.44 -5.84
N TYR A 27 12.61 -66.61 -5.68
CA TYR A 27 13.60 -65.76 -6.35
C TYR A 27 13.48 -65.81 -7.88
N GLY A 28 13.15 -66.98 -8.46
CA GLY A 28 12.96 -67.12 -9.91
C GLY A 28 11.80 -66.25 -10.42
N SER A 29 10.62 -66.36 -9.78
CA SER A 29 9.48 -65.52 -10.10
C SER A 29 9.73 -64.03 -9.85
N PHE A 30 10.48 -63.71 -8.79
CA PHE A 30 10.87 -62.34 -8.47
C PHE A 30 11.78 -61.73 -9.54
N ARG A 31 12.81 -62.46 -9.97
CA ARG A 31 13.73 -62.03 -11.03
C ARG A 31 13.00 -61.82 -12.35
N THR A 32 12.12 -62.74 -12.75
CA THR A 32 11.31 -62.60 -13.96
C THR A 32 10.44 -61.35 -13.89
N ALA A 33 9.72 -61.15 -12.78
CA ALA A 33 8.88 -59.97 -12.60
C ALA A 33 9.68 -58.66 -12.58
N ILE A 34 10.92 -58.64 -12.06
CA ILE A 34 11.81 -57.46 -12.17
C ILE A 34 12.17 -57.18 -13.62
N ILE A 35 12.58 -58.21 -14.37
CA ILE A 35 12.97 -58.06 -15.78
C ILE A 35 11.80 -57.53 -16.62
N GLU A 36 10.58 -57.94 -16.28
CA GLU A 36 9.35 -57.50 -16.94
C GLU A 36 8.80 -56.15 -16.42
N GLY A 37 9.37 -55.58 -15.36
CA GLY A 37 8.89 -54.31 -14.78
C GLY A 37 7.59 -54.44 -13.96
N ASN A 38 7.27 -55.64 -13.49
CA ASN A 38 6.02 -55.97 -12.78
C ASN A 38 6.16 -55.98 -11.24
N VAL A 39 7.34 -55.65 -10.71
CA VAL A 39 7.58 -55.54 -9.26
C VAL A 39 7.47 -54.09 -8.81
N PHE A 40 6.55 -53.84 -7.89
CA PHE A 40 6.39 -52.56 -7.21
C PHE A 40 6.88 -52.68 -5.76
N ALA A 41 7.73 -51.76 -5.32
CA ALA A 41 8.21 -51.69 -3.95
C ALA A 41 8.38 -50.23 -3.52
N ASP A 42 8.01 -49.94 -2.27
CA ASP A 42 8.21 -48.64 -1.67
C ASP A 42 9.62 -48.54 -1.09
N ILE A 43 10.30 -47.43 -1.33
CA ILE A 43 11.54 -47.09 -0.64
C ILE A 43 11.20 -46.10 0.47
N THR A 44 11.52 -46.45 1.71
CA THR A 44 11.26 -45.59 2.86
C THR A 44 12.54 -45.33 3.66
N VAL A 45 12.52 -44.28 4.46
CA VAL A 45 13.61 -43.93 5.37
C VAL A 45 13.62 -44.93 6.54
N ASN A 46 14.81 -45.39 6.91
CA ASN A 46 15.02 -46.10 8.16
C ASN A 46 15.71 -45.17 9.15
N GLU A 47 14.95 -44.73 10.17
CA GLU A 47 15.43 -43.78 11.17
C GLU A 47 16.69 -44.28 11.88
N ALA A 48 16.79 -45.59 12.16
CA ALA A 48 17.95 -46.17 12.83
C ALA A 48 19.27 -46.02 12.03
N GLY A 49 19.17 -45.94 10.70
CA GLY A 49 20.30 -45.73 9.80
C GLY A 49 20.65 -44.26 9.53
N CYS A 50 19.97 -43.34 10.21
CA CYS A 50 20.20 -41.91 10.09
C CYS A 50 20.72 -41.34 11.42
N ASP A 51 21.61 -40.36 11.34
CA ASP A 51 21.97 -39.50 12.48
C ASP A 51 20.92 -38.42 12.68
N GLU A 52 20.34 -37.93 11.56
CA GLU A 52 19.22 -37.01 11.55
C GLU A 52 18.18 -37.46 10.52
N VAL A 53 16.92 -37.56 10.95
CA VAL A 53 15.79 -37.86 10.08
C VAL A 53 15.28 -36.53 9.52
N GLY A 54 15.38 -36.37 8.19
CA GLY A 54 14.94 -35.16 7.52
C GLY A 54 13.43 -34.96 7.58
N THR A 55 12.98 -33.71 7.48
CA THR A 55 11.55 -33.36 7.39
C THR A 55 11.04 -33.67 5.98
N PRO A 56 10.04 -34.54 5.80
CA PRO A 56 9.48 -34.80 4.47
C PRO A 56 8.87 -33.53 3.86
N LEU A 57 9.11 -33.31 2.56
CA LEU A 57 8.48 -32.25 1.79
C LEU A 57 7.04 -32.67 1.45
N ASN A 58 6.06 -31.96 1.99
CA ASN A 58 4.64 -32.13 1.67
C ASN A 58 3.90 -30.79 1.82
N LYS A 59 2.62 -30.73 1.44
CA LYS A 59 1.82 -29.51 1.50
C LYS A 59 1.83 -28.89 2.90
N ALA A 60 1.51 -29.66 3.93
CA ALA A 60 1.50 -29.17 5.32
C ALA A 60 2.87 -28.59 5.77
N ASN A 61 3.98 -29.11 5.25
CA ASN A 61 5.33 -28.66 5.60
C ASN A 61 5.87 -27.55 4.69
N LEU A 62 5.20 -27.23 3.57
CA LEU A 62 5.61 -26.21 2.60
C LEU A 62 4.67 -25.00 2.55
N LEU A 63 3.37 -25.24 2.68
CA LEU A 63 2.30 -24.23 2.72
C LEU A 63 1.12 -24.80 3.51
N THR A 64 1.00 -24.40 4.77
CA THR A 64 -0.11 -24.84 5.63
C THR A 64 -1.46 -24.34 5.09
N ASP A 65 -2.55 -25.07 5.39
CA ASP A 65 -3.90 -24.67 5.00
C ASP A 65 -4.32 -23.34 5.61
N ASP A 66 -3.85 -23.02 6.83
CA ASP A 66 -4.05 -21.72 7.46
C ASP A 66 -3.40 -20.59 6.66
N THR A 67 -2.16 -20.79 6.20
CA THR A 67 -1.46 -19.81 5.36
C THR A 67 -2.12 -19.67 3.98
N ALA A 68 -2.51 -20.79 3.36
CA ALA A 68 -3.23 -20.77 2.09
C ALA A 68 -4.56 -20.00 2.21
N THR A 69 -5.31 -20.23 3.29
CA THR A 69 -6.55 -19.51 3.60
C THR A 69 -6.30 -18.01 3.80
N ALA A 70 -5.25 -17.64 4.54
CA ALA A 70 -4.89 -16.23 4.75
C ALA A 70 -4.52 -15.51 3.45
N LEU A 71 -4.00 -16.23 2.46
CA LEU A 71 -3.70 -15.71 1.12
C LEU A 71 -4.89 -15.80 0.14
N GLY A 72 -6.07 -16.22 0.61
CA GLY A 72 -7.28 -16.36 -0.22
C GLY A 72 -7.23 -17.53 -1.21
N LEU A 73 -6.36 -18.52 -0.99
CA LEU A 73 -6.19 -19.68 -1.86
C LEU A 73 -7.09 -20.86 -1.45
N ASN A 74 -7.41 -21.72 -2.42
CA ASN A 74 -8.11 -22.97 -2.17
C ASN A 74 -7.16 -23.99 -1.50
N THR A 75 -7.50 -24.46 -0.30
CA THR A 75 -6.67 -25.39 0.51
C THR A 75 -6.51 -26.78 -0.08
N GLU A 76 -7.27 -27.18 -1.10
CA GLU A 76 -7.08 -28.47 -1.77
C GLU A 76 -6.04 -28.35 -2.90
N THR A 77 -6.01 -27.21 -3.59
CA THR A 77 -5.16 -27.01 -4.78
C THR A 77 -3.99 -26.05 -4.56
N ALA A 78 -3.91 -25.38 -3.41
CA ALA A 78 -2.83 -24.43 -3.11
C ALA A 78 -1.44 -25.06 -3.23
N THR A 79 -0.54 -24.33 -3.88
CA THR A 79 0.89 -24.63 -4.02
C THR A 79 1.70 -23.43 -3.57
N VAL A 80 2.99 -23.64 -3.31
CA VAL A 80 3.93 -22.54 -2.98
C VAL A 80 3.97 -21.48 -4.10
N ASP A 81 3.92 -21.90 -5.37
CA ASP A 81 3.91 -20.97 -6.51
C ASP A 81 2.65 -20.09 -6.52
N LEU A 82 1.48 -20.67 -6.22
CA LEU A 82 0.24 -19.90 -6.09
C LEU A 82 0.30 -18.91 -4.92
N ALA A 83 0.95 -19.28 -3.82
CA ALA A 83 1.17 -18.37 -2.70
C ALA A 83 2.07 -17.19 -3.08
N PHE A 84 3.17 -17.43 -3.81
CA PHE A 84 4.02 -16.34 -4.30
C PHE A 84 3.31 -15.45 -5.31
N ALA A 85 2.50 -16.02 -6.20
CA ALA A 85 1.69 -15.24 -7.14
C ALA A 85 0.67 -14.34 -6.40
N ALA A 86 -0.02 -14.87 -5.38
CA ALA A 86 -0.96 -14.09 -4.57
C ALA A 86 -0.27 -12.93 -3.85
N LEU A 87 0.92 -13.17 -3.29
CA LEU A 87 1.72 -12.12 -2.65
C LEU A 87 2.19 -11.05 -3.64
N ALA A 88 2.64 -11.45 -4.84
CA ALA A 88 3.06 -10.51 -5.88
C ALA A 88 1.89 -9.60 -6.30
N SER A 89 0.71 -10.18 -6.53
CA SER A 89 -0.50 -9.42 -6.86
C SER A 89 -0.86 -8.42 -5.74
N ALA A 90 -0.84 -8.85 -4.47
CA ALA A 90 -1.15 -7.97 -3.35
C ALA A 90 -0.14 -6.81 -3.21
N ILE A 91 1.13 -7.03 -3.59
CA ILE A 91 2.15 -5.98 -3.62
C ILE A 91 1.86 -4.99 -4.76
N GLU A 92 1.49 -5.48 -5.94
CA GLU A 92 1.10 -4.64 -7.08
C GLU A 92 -0.11 -3.77 -6.74
N ASP A 93 -1.16 -4.35 -6.14
CA ASP A 93 -2.35 -3.63 -5.67
C ASP A 93 -1.98 -2.54 -4.65
N LEU A 94 -1.07 -2.83 -3.72
CA LEU A 94 -0.61 -1.86 -2.73
C LEU A 94 0.19 -0.71 -3.38
N VAL A 95 1.02 -1.02 -4.38
CA VAL A 95 1.78 0.00 -5.14
C VAL A 95 0.83 0.92 -5.90
N GLU A 96 -0.21 0.37 -6.54
CA GLU A 96 -1.24 1.13 -7.22
C GLU A 96 -2.01 2.04 -6.24
N LEU A 97 -2.46 1.50 -5.10
CA LEU A 97 -3.13 2.28 -4.06
C LEU A 97 -2.25 3.44 -3.57
N ILE A 98 -0.98 3.19 -3.28
CA ILE A 98 -0.03 4.24 -2.87
C ILE A 98 0.08 5.31 -3.96
N ALA A 99 0.10 4.92 -5.25
CA ALA A 99 0.16 5.87 -6.35
C ALA A 99 -1.08 6.77 -6.42
N GLU A 100 -2.27 6.27 -6.09
CA GLU A 100 -3.52 7.05 -6.04
C GLU A 100 -3.61 8.00 -4.84
N THR A 101 -2.92 7.68 -3.73
CA THR A 101 -2.88 8.52 -2.52
C THR A 101 -1.99 9.75 -2.63
N LYS A 102 -1.27 9.91 -3.74
CA LYS A 102 -0.37 11.03 -3.98
C LYS A 102 -0.97 12.04 -4.95
N ILE A 103 -0.51 13.29 -4.86
CA ILE A 103 -0.69 14.32 -5.88
C ILE A 103 0.64 14.51 -6.60
N LYS A 104 0.63 14.32 -7.91
CA LYS A 104 1.79 14.36 -8.79
C LYS A 104 1.70 15.53 -9.78
N ALA A 105 2.80 15.81 -10.46
CA ALA A 105 2.81 16.76 -11.56
C ALA A 105 1.77 16.36 -12.64
N GLY A 106 0.95 17.32 -13.07
CA GLY A 106 -0.14 17.12 -14.02
C GLY A 106 -1.51 16.84 -13.37
N ASP A 107 -1.56 16.52 -12.08
CA ASP A 107 -2.83 16.31 -11.39
C ASP A 107 -3.58 17.65 -11.19
N THR A 108 -4.88 17.53 -10.97
CA THR A 108 -5.75 18.65 -10.57
C THR A 108 -6.48 18.33 -9.28
N LEU A 109 -6.71 19.34 -8.45
CA LEU A 109 -7.52 19.24 -7.24
C LEU A 109 -8.62 20.30 -7.28
N GLU A 110 -9.87 19.84 -7.28
CA GLU A 110 -11.04 20.67 -7.11
C GLU A 110 -11.50 20.65 -5.66
N ILE A 111 -11.75 21.84 -5.11
CA ILE A 111 -12.35 22.03 -3.79
C ILE A 111 -13.69 22.73 -4.00
N SER A 112 -14.79 22.04 -3.73
CA SER A 112 -16.14 22.60 -3.90
C SER A 112 -16.64 23.36 -2.66
N SER A 113 -16.03 23.15 -1.49
CA SER A 113 -16.23 23.96 -0.29
C SER A 113 -15.22 23.55 0.77
N SER A 114 -14.64 24.50 1.49
CA SER A 114 -13.79 24.24 2.65
C SER A 114 -13.77 25.43 3.59
N ILE A 115 -13.74 25.17 4.89
CA ILE A 115 -13.49 26.21 5.90
C ILE A 115 -12.11 25.97 6.49
N GLN A 116 -11.28 27.00 6.44
CA GLN A 116 -9.92 27.01 6.96
C GLN A 116 -9.76 28.13 7.98
N THR A 117 -8.72 27.98 8.79
CA THR A 117 -8.25 29.03 9.69
C THR A 117 -6.93 29.55 9.14
N GLY A 118 -6.72 30.85 9.28
CA GLY A 118 -5.47 31.48 8.90
C GLY A 118 -5.17 32.67 9.78
N PHE A 119 -4.22 33.48 9.35
CA PHE A 119 -3.68 34.56 10.14
C PHE A 119 -3.47 35.80 9.28
N ILE A 120 -3.86 36.96 9.82
CA ILE A 120 -3.50 38.25 9.23
C ILE A 120 -2.28 38.81 9.94
N SER A 121 -1.26 39.18 9.17
CA SER A 121 -0.01 39.77 9.69
C SER A 121 -0.24 41.05 10.49
N ASN A 122 0.77 41.44 11.28
CA ASN A 122 0.75 42.68 12.06
C ASN A 122 0.58 43.95 11.20
N SER A 123 1.05 43.93 9.94
CA SER A 123 0.86 45.04 9.00
C SER A 123 -0.55 45.09 8.40
N GLY A 124 -1.35 44.04 8.57
CA GLY A 124 -2.64 43.87 7.90
C GLY A 124 -2.52 43.62 6.39
N LYS A 125 -1.29 43.52 5.87
CA LYS A 125 -1.01 43.39 4.43
C LYS A 125 -0.95 41.95 3.97
N SER A 126 -0.40 41.05 4.75
CA SER A 126 -0.30 39.63 4.37
C SER A 126 -1.31 38.78 5.14
N ILE A 127 -1.92 37.83 4.45
CA ILE A 127 -2.78 36.78 5.00
C ILE A 127 -2.19 35.41 4.64
N PHE A 128 -2.16 34.51 5.62
CA PHE A 128 -1.60 33.16 5.50
C PHE A 128 -2.65 32.12 5.88
N PHE A 129 -2.79 31.07 5.08
CA PHE A 129 -3.62 29.92 5.42
C PHE A 129 -3.17 28.67 4.68
N ASN A 130 -3.45 27.51 5.26
CA ASN A 130 -3.18 26.22 4.65
C ASN A 130 -4.47 25.59 4.15
N ILE A 131 -4.35 24.85 3.05
CA ILE A 131 -5.42 24.04 2.47
C ILE A 131 -4.94 22.59 2.48
N PRO A 132 -5.51 21.72 3.33
CA PRO A 132 -5.19 20.30 3.30
C PRO A 132 -5.75 19.68 2.01
N THR A 133 -4.92 18.90 1.32
CA THR A 133 -5.33 18.18 0.10
C THR A 133 -5.86 16.78 0.41
N GLY A 134 -5.59 16.27 1.62
CA GLY A 134 -5.93 14.90 2.02
C GLY A 134 -5.05 13.82 1.35
N LYS A 135 -4.01 14.23 0.63
CA LYS A 135 -3.10 13.36 -0.12
C LYS A 135 -1.65 13.76 0.12
N ILE A 136 -0.73 12.81 0.01
CA ILE A 136 0.70 13.09 0.11
C ILE A 136 1.14 13.88 -1.13
N MET A 137 2.00 14.88 -0.94
CA MET A 137 2.50 15.69 -2.04
C MET A 137 3.76 15.08 -2.66
N GLU A 138 3.74 14.83 -3.97
CA GLU A 138 4.91 14.51 -4.78
C GLU A 138 5.23 15.61 -5.80
N ALA A 139 4.22 16.38 -6.22
CA ALA A 139 4.44 17.59 -7.02
C ALA A 139 5.33 18.61 -6.29
N GLU A 140 6.14 19.35 -7.05
CA GLU A 140 7.07 20.34 -6.50
C GLU A 140 6.45 21.74 -6.43
N SER A 141 5.40 21.98 -7.21
CA SER A 141 4.75 23.27 -7.34
C SER A 141 3.25 23.15 -7.58
N VAL A 142 2.54 24.23 -7.31
CA VAL A 142 1.10 24.32 -7.54
C VAL A 142 0.74 25.73 -7.98
N SER A 143 -0.28 25.81 -8.83
CA SER A 143 -0.93 27.06 -9.21
C SER A 143 -2.43 26.91 -9.06
N ALA A 144 -3.12 27.98 -8.66
CA ALA A 144 -4.57 28.03 -8.74
C ALA A 144 -4.97 28.76 -10.01
N LEU A 145 -5.89 28.18 -10.77
CA LEU A 145 -6.48 28.87 -11.93
C LEU A 145 -7.55 29.87 -11.48
N ASN A 146 -8.31 29.51 -10.44
CA ASN A 146 -9.40 30.29 -9.87
C ASN A 146 -9.64 29.83 -8.42
N MET A 147 -9.86 30.78 -7.52
CA MET A 147 -10.24 30.51 -6.13
C MET A 147 -11.22 31.56 -5.63
N THR A 148 -12.38 31.13 -5.15
CA THR A 148 -13.40 32.00 -4.58
C THR A 148 -13.38 31.87 -3.07
N VAL A 149 -13.20 32.99 -2.36
CA VAL A 149 -13.08 33.00 -0.90
C VAL A 149 -13.95 34.05 -0.22
N LYS A 150 -14.22 33.82 1.07
CA LYS A 150 -14.72 34.80 2.03
C LYS A 150 -13.76 34.83 3.22
N LEU A 151 -13.23 36.00 3.53
CA LEU A 151 -12.32 36.18 4.65
C LEU A 151 -13.05 36.95 5.75
N ARG A 152 -13.15 36.37 6.94
CA ARG A 152 -13.88 36.96 8.06
C ARG A 152 -13.11 36.98 9.36
N GLN A 153 -13.38 37.98 10.17
CA GLN A 153 -12.90 38.08 11.54
C GLN A 153 -13.95 38.75 12.41
N GLY A 154 -14.28 38.17 13.57
CA GLY A 154 -15.30 38.72 14.47
C GLY A 154 -16.67 38.93 13.81
N GLY A 155 -17.03 38.12 12.81
CA GLY A 155 -18.27 38.26 12.03
C GLY A 155 -18.22 39.26 10.86
N ASN A 156 -17.21 40.12 10.81
CA ASN A 156 -17.03 41.11 9.74
C ASN A 156 -16.19 40.53 8.58
N TYR A 157 -16.40 41.05 7.37
CA TYR A 157 -15.50 40.76 6.25
C TYR A 157 -14.21 41.55 6.38
N VAL A 158 -13.10 40.82 6.27
CA VAL A 158 -11.75 41.38 6.11
C VAL A 158 -11.27 41.25 4.65
N GLY A 159 -12.00 40.49 3.84
CA GLY A 159 -11.83 40.38 2.39
C GLY A 159 -13.01 39.63 1.78
N GLY A 160 -13.49 40.10 0.63
CA GLY A 160 -14.63 39.52 -0.08
C GLY A 160 -16.00 39.95 0.44
N SER A 161 -17.01 39.12 0.14
CA SER A 161 -18.43 39.41 0.36
C SER A 161 -19.20 38.16 0.77
N ASN A 162 -20.52 38.28 0.97
CA ASN A 162 -21.37 37.14 1.34
C ASN A 162 -21.42 36.05 0.28
N ASP A 163 -21.30 36.44 -0.99
CA ASP A 163 -21.39 35.54 -2.13
C ASP A 163 -20.04 34.91 -2.45
N GLY A 164 -18.97 35.33 -1.75
CA GLY A 164 -17.60 35.02 -2.13
C GLY A 164 -17.14 35.89 -3.29
N VAL A 165 -15.84 36.08 -3.37
CA VAL A 165 -15.21 36.76 -4.50
C VAL A 165 -13.97 36.00 -4.93
N ASP A 166 -13.55 36.21 -6.18
CA ASP A 166 -12.27 35.68 -6.64
C ASP A 166 -11.13 36.28 -5.79
N ILE A 167 -10.21 35.42 -5.37
CA ILE A 167 -9.09 35.75 -4.49
C ILE A 167 -8.22 36.89 -5.04
N SER A 168 -8.13 37.03 -6.37
CA SER A 168 -7.39 38.11 -7.04
C SER A 168 -8.01 39.49 -6.87
N THR A 169 -9.29 39.56 -6.47
CA THR A 169 -9.94 40.84 -6.14
C THR A 169 -9.57 41.34 -4.74
N ILE A 170 -9.14 40.44 -3.87
CA ILE A 170 -8.72 40.74 -2.50
C ILE A 170 -7.22 41.01 -2.46
N PHE A 171 -6.44 40.15 -3.11
CA PHE A 171 -4.98 40.19 -3.05
C PHE A 171 -4.35 40.71 -4.35
N SER A 172 -3.35 41.58 -4.24
CA SER A 172 -2.53 42.03 -5.36
C SER A 172 -1.55 40.96 -5.82
N THR A 173 -1.19 40.05 -4.94
CA THR A 173 -0.31 38.91 -5.24
C THR A 173 -0.73 37.72 -4.38
N VAL A 174 -0.77 36.54 -4.99
CA VAL A 174 -1.02 35.29 -4.29
C VAL A 174 0.11 34.32 -4.62
N THR A 175 0.74 33.77 -3.59
CA THR A 175 1.74 32.72 -3.72
C THR A 175 1.20 31.43 -3.15
N TYR A 176 1.45 30.34 -3.87
CA TYR A 176 1.12 28.99 -3.45
C TYR A 176 2.41 28.21 -3.25
N SER A 177 2.49 27.45 -2.18
CA SER A 177 3.59 26.53 -1.92
C SER A 177 3.03 25.21 -1.47
N VAL A 178 3.60 24.13 -1.99
CA VAL A 178 3.22 22.78 -1.59
C VAL A 178 4.08 22.34 -0.41
N ASN A 179 3.44 21.73 0.59
CA ASN A 179 4.12 21.14 1.72
C ASN A 179 4.15 19.61 1.57
N PRO A 180 5.25 18.93 1.96
CA PRO A 180 5.34 17.47 1.92
C PRO A 180 4.26 16.75 2.74
N ASP A 181 3.65 17.43 3.71
CA ASP A 181 2.57 16.91 4.55
C ASP A 181 1.21 16.84 3.86
N GLY A 182 1.11 17.26 2.59
CA GLY A 182 -0.14 17.24 1.85
C GLY A 182 -1.00 18.48 2.07
N SER A 183 -0.38 19.64 2.33
CA SER A 183 -1.08 20.91 2.38
C SER A 183 -0.54 21.91 1.36
N ILE A 184 -1.38 22.84 0.94
CA ILE A 184 -1.00 24.00 0.12
C ILE A 184 -1.01 25.22 1.04
N LEU A 185 0.15 25.84 1.22
CA LEU A 185 0.28 27.14 1.86
C LEU A 185 -0.11 28.23 0.85
N VAL A 186 -1.07 29.06 1.23
CA VAL A 186 -1.49 30.24 0.49
C VAL A 186 -1.04 31.48 1.24
N ILE A 187 -0.33 32.36 0.53
CA ILE A 187 0.08 33.67 1.03
C ILE A 187 -0.50 34.73 0.10
N GLY A 188 -1.41 35.55 0.63
CA GLY A 188 -2.04 36.64 -0.10
C GLY A 188 -1.59 38.00 0.42
N GLU A 189 -1.20 38.91 -0.47
CA GLU A 189 -0.94 40.31 -0.14
C GLU A 189 -2.17 41.18 -0.46
N ASN A 190 -2.82 41.72 0.57
CA ASN A 190 -4.02 42.55 0.44
C ASN A 190 -3.75 43.80 -0.40
N THR A 191 -4.61 44.01 -1.41
CA THR A 191 -4.64 45.23 -2.22
C THR A 191 -4.73 46.49 -1.35
N SER A 192 -5.51 46.42 -0.26
CA SER A 192 -5.65 47.47 0.75
C SER A 192 -5.74 46.86 2.16
N VAL A 193 -5.27 47.57 3.18
CA VAL A 193 -5.37 47.04 4.57
C VAL A 193 -6.84 46.98 4.97
N PRO A 194 -7.37 45.82 5.39
CA PRO A 194 -8.78 45.73 5.77
C PRO A 194 -9.09 46.60 6.98
N THR A 195 -10.13 47.42 6.90
CA THR A 195 -10.51 48.36 7.97
C THR A 195 -11.11 47.68 9.20
N ASN A 196 -11.72 46.50 9.02
CA ASN A 196 -12.37 45.73 10.08
C ASN A 196 -11.49 44.60 10.63
N ALA A 197 -10.23 44.51 10.21
CA ALA A 197 -9.33 43.47 10.70
C ALA A 197 -8.66 43.89 12.02
N VAL A 198 -8.56 42.93 12.94
CA VAL A 198 -7.61 42.97 14.04
C VAL A 198 -6.33 42.32 13.52
N ASN A 199 -5.29 43.13 13.31
CA ASN A 199 -3.99 42.66 12.84
C ASN A 199 -3.33 41.73 13.86
N ASN A 200 -2.45 40.85 13.37
CA ASN A 200 -1.75 39.87 14.19
C ASN A 200 -2.70 38.92 14.95
N ASP A 201 -3.78 38.52 14.28
CA ASP A 201 -4.80 37.66 14.85
C ASP A 201 -5.39 36.71 13.79
N VAL A 202 -6.17 35.74 14.26
CA VAL A 202 -6.74 34.67 13.48
C VAL A 202 -7.93 35.15 12.66
N ILE A 203 -8.03 34.62 11.43
CA ILE A 203 -9.18 34.85 10.55
C ILE A 203 -9.76 33.51 10.09
N SER A 204 -11.05 33.54 9.76
CA SER A 204 -11.74 32.45 9.07
C SER A 204 -11.63 32.64 7.57
N ILE A 205 -11.28 31.57 6.85
CA ILE A 205 -11.24 31.52 5.39
C ILE A 205 -12.28 30.49 4.94
N GLU A 206 -13.33 30.94 4.29
CA GLU A 206 -14.29 30.07 3.63
C GLU A 206 -13.93 30.03 2.14
N ILE A 207 -13.46 28.88 1.67
CA ILE A 207 -13.20 28.60 0.26
C ILE A 207 -14.51 28.06 -0.31
N THR A 208 -15.15 28.83 -1.18
CA THR A 208 -16.39 28.41 -1.85
C THR A 208 -16.09 27.56 -3.08
N SER A 209 -14.95 27.79 -3.73
CA SER A 209 -14.47 26.96 -4.84
C SER A 209 -12.97 27.19 -5.04
N ALA A 210 -12.21 26.16 -5.36
CA ALA A 210 -10.82 26.31 -5.83
C ALA A 210 -10.46 25.22 -6.82
N ASN A 211 -9.67 25.57 -7.84
CA ASN A 211 -9.08 24.63 -8.78
C ASN A 211 -7.57 24.81 -8.81
N PHE A 212 -6.85 23.75 -8.43
CA PHE A 212 -5.40 23.70 -8.43
C PHE A 212 -4.89 22.78 -9.53
N THR A 213 -3.78 23.20 -10.15
CA THR A 213 -2.99 22.37 -11.07
C THR A 213 -1.58 22.26 -10.51
N PHE A 214 -1.09 21.03 -10.44
CA PHE A 214 0.21 20.70 -9.86
C PHE A 214 1.26 20.47 -10.95
N SER A 215 2.51 20.87 -10.70
CA SER A 215 3.64 20.71 -11.62
C SER A 215 4.93 20.33 -10.92
#